data_AF-A0A535Q187-F1
#
_entry.id   AF-A0A535Q187-F1
#
_cell.length_a   1.000
_cell.length_b   1.000
_cell.length_c   1.000
_cell.angle_alpha   90.00
_cell.angle_beta   90.00
_cell.angle_gamma   90.00
#
_symmetry.space_group_name_H-M   'P 1'
#
loop_
_entity.id
_entity.type
_entity.pdbx_description
1 polymer ?
#
loop_
_entity_poly.entity_id
_entity_poly.type
_entity_poly.pdbx_seq_one_letter_code
_entity_poly.pdbx_strand_id
1 'polypeptide(L)' 'MVAPAAQDPPRVIGIIFGPPGSGKGTQAARIEKDFHLRHLSTGDILRAEVAKG' A
#
# COMPACT_ATOMS: atom_id res chain seq x y z
N MET A 1 12.77 -2.47 -37.55
CA MET A 1 11.41 -2.56 -36.97
C MET A 1 11.59 -2.74 -35.46
N VAL A 2 11.30 -1.71 -34.67
CA VAL A 2 11.44 -1.75 -33.21
C VAL A 2 10.07 -2.12 -32.65
N ALA A 3 9.99 -3.18 -31.84
CA ALA A 3 8.75 -3.51 -31.14
C ALA A 3 8.34 -2.32 -30.26
N PRO A 4 7.04 -1.94 -30.22
CA PRO A 4 6.60 -0.87 -29.34
C PRO A 4 6.96 -1.23 -27.90
N ALA A 5 7.58 -0.29 -27.17
CA ALA A 5 7.81 -0.45 -25.75
C ALA A 5 6.50 -0.84 -25.08
N ALA A 6 6.48 -1.97 -24.38
CA ALA A 6 5.31 -2.41 -23.62
C ALA A 6 4.86 -1.25 -22.73
N GLN A 7 3.61 -0.83 -22.87
CA GLN A 7 3.07 0.24 -22.04
C GLN A 7 3.06 -0.27 -20.60
N ASP A 8 3.64 0.52 -19.69
CA ASP A 8 3.62 0.21 -18.25
C ASP A 8 2.17 -0.01 -17.82
N PRO A 9 1.86 -1.08 -17.07
CA PRO A 9 0.51 -1.32 -16.62
C PRO A 9 0.02 -0.16 -15.73
N PRO A 10 -1.28 0.15 -15.76
CA PRO A 10 -1.84 1.24 -14.95
C PRO A 10 -1.57 0.98 -13.47
N ARG A 11 -0.96 1.94 -12.78
CA ARG A 11 -0.68 1.88 -11.34
C ARG A 11 -1.88 2.41 -10.57
N VAL A 12 -2.35 1.66 -9.58
CA VAL A 12 -3.43 2.07 -8.68
C VAL A 12 -2.84 2.34 -7.30
N ILE A 13 -3.09 3.55 -6.76
CA ILE A 13 -2.64 3.96 -5.43
C ILE A 13 -3.86 4.37 -4.61
N GLY A 14 -4.17 3.60 -3.57
CA GLY A 14 -5.24 3.90 -2.62
C GLY A 14 -4.71 4.56 -1.36
N ILE A 15 -5.40 5.59 -0.86
CA ILE A 15 -5.09 6.25 0.41
C ILE A 15 -6.25 6.03 1.38
N ILE A 16 -5.97 5.47 2.55
CA ILE A 16 -6.96 5.20 3.60
C ILE A 16 -6.68 6.13 4.78
N PHE A 17 -7.65 6.97 5.13
CA PHE A 17 -7.56 7.94 6.23
C PHE A 17 -8.70 7.74 7.24
N GLY A 18 -8.53 8.30 8.45
CA GLY A 18 -9.47 8.14 9.56
C GLY A 18 -8.79 8.21 10.93
N PRO A 19 -9.56 8.43 12.02
CA PRO A 19 -9.01 8.61 13.36
C PRO A 19 -8.32 7.33 13.91
N PRO A 20 -7.49 7.43 14.96
CA PRO A 20 -6.95 6.25 15.65
C PRO A 20 -8.08 5.28 16.05
N GLY A 21 -7.87 3.98 15.89
CA GLY A 21 -8.88 2.96 16.20
C GLY A 21 -10.01 2.80 15.16
N SER A 22 -10.07 3.59 14.09
CA SER A 22 -11.16 3.52 13.08
C SER A 22 -11.13 2.29 12.14
N GLY A 23 -10.25 1.31 12.40
CA GLY A 23 -10.17 0.09 11.59
C GLY A 23 -9.46 0.21 10.24
N LYS A 24 -8.69 1.29 9.99
CA LYS A 24 -7.95 1.48 8.71
C LYS A 24 -7.08 0.27 8.33
N GLY A 25 -6.32 -0.27 9.30
CA GLY A 25 -5.46 -1.44 9.06
C GLY A 25 -6.26 -2.68 8.66
N THR A 26 -7.42 -2.90 9.29
CA THR A 26 -8.35 -3.98 8.93
C THR A 26 -8.84 -3.84 7.49
N GLN A 27 -9.19 -2.62 7.07
CA GLN A 27 -9.63 -2.35 5.70
C GLN A 27 -8.49 -2.45 4.70
N ALA A 28 -7.29 -1.97 5.05
CA ALA A 28 -6.11 -2.09 4.21
C ALA A 28 -5.76 -3.56 3.92
N ALA A 29 -5.81 -4.43 4.92
CA ALA A 29 -5.56 -5.87 4.76
C ALA A 29 -6.61 -6.55 3.86
N ARG A 30 -7.88 -6.12 3.92
CA ARG A 30 -8.93 -6.61 3.00
C ARG A 30 -8.68 -6.16 1.57
N ILE A 31 -8.35 -4.87 1.37
CA ILE A 31 -8.05 -4.31 0.05
C ILE A 31 -6.82 -5.00 -0.58
N GLU A 32 -5.76 -5.22 0.20
CA GLU A 32 -4.59 -5.98 -0.23
C GLU A 32 -4.97 -7.39 -0.73
N LYS A 33 -5.81 -8.10 0.03
CA LYS A 33 -6.29 -9.44 -0.34
C LYS A 33 -7.16 -9.43 -1.60
N ASP A 34 -8.13 -8.53 -1.67
CA ASP A 34 -9.19 -8.55 -2.70
C ASP A 34 -8.71 -7.98 -4.04
N PHE A 35 -7.74 -7.05 -4.03
CA PHE A 35 -7.23 -6.37 -5.23
C PHE A 35 -5.78 -6.71 -5.56
N HIS A 36 -5.17 -7.63 -4.82
CA HIS A 36 -3.76 -8.02 -4.98
C HIS A 36 -2.80 -6.81 -4.95
N LEU A 37 -3.11 -5.84 -4.08
CA LEU A 37 -2.31 -4.63 -3.87
C LEU A 37 -1.35 -4.80 -2.70
N ARG A 38 -0.28 -4.02 -2.70
CA ARG A 38 0.68 -3.98 -1.58
C ARG A 38 0.24 -2.93 -0.56
N HIS A 39 0.10 -3.33 0.71
CA HIS A 39 -0.16 -2.38 1.79
C HIS A 39 1.13 -1.66 2.22
N LEU A 40 1.09 -0.32 2.24
CA LEU A 40 2.17 0.53 2.72
C LEU A 40 1.67 1.38 3.91
N SER A 41 2.27 1.20 5.08
CA SER A 41 1.90 1.86 6.32
C SER A 41 3.08 2.65 6.87
N THR A 42 2.98 3.97 6.86
CA THR A 42 4.01 4.86 7.44
C THR A 42 4.22 4.61 8.93
N GLY A 43 3.16 4.22 9.65
CA GLY A 43 3.24 3.83 11.05
C GLY A 43 4.09 2.58 11.27
N ASP A 44 3.96 1.57 10.41
CA ASP A 44 4.77 0.34 10.52
C ASP A 44 6.23 0.60 10.17
N ILE A 45 6.49 1.40 9.13
CA ILE A 45 7.85 1.82 8.75
C ILE A 45 8.51 2.57 9.92
N LEU A 46 7.83 3.58 10.47
CA LEU A 46 8.37 4.37 11.57
C LEU A 46 8.64 3.52 12.82
N ARG A 47 7.72 2.63 13.20
CA ARG A 47 7.91 1.70 14.33
C ARG A 47 9.10 0.76 14.11
N ALA A 48 9.27 0.25 12.89
CA ALA A 48 10.38 -0.61 12.55
C ALA A 48 11.72 0.12 12.64
N GLU A 49 11.80 1.38 12.19
CA GLU A 49 13.02 2.19 12.32
C GLU A 49 13.33 2.54 13.78
N VAL A 50 12.32 2.88 14.60
CA VAL A 50 12.51 3.12 16.04
C VAL A 50 13.04 1.87 16.76
N ALA A 51 12.56 0.68 16.41
CA ALA A 51 13.02 -0.57 17.03
C ALA A 51 14.44 -1.01 16.62
N LYS A 52 15.02 -0.42 15.56
CA LYS A 52 16.39 -0.68 15.11
C LYS A 52 17.45 0.18 15.82
N GLY A 53 17.03 1.28 16.46
CA GLY A 53 17.90 2.17 17.25
C GLY A 53 17.87 1.84 18.73
#